data_AF-A0A522Z721-F1
#
_entry.id   AF-A0A522Z721-F1
#
_cell.length_a   1.000
_cell.length_b   1.000
_cell.length_c   1.000
_cell.angle_alpha   90.00
_cell.angle_beta   90.00
_cell.angle_gamma   90.00
#
_symmetry.space_group_name_H-M   'P 1'
#
loop_
_entity.id
_entity.type
_entity.pdbx_description
1 polymer ?
#
loop_
_entity_poly.entity_id
_entity_poly.type
_entity_poly.pdbx_seq_one_letter_code
_entity_poly.pdbx_strand_id
1 'polypeptide(L)'
;FRLDNTTKMIVGRNQDENNMIKALALPNDIVFYAKDHVGPNTLLRGDNVESHKQITAAITLRYSDAPKETPGIVIVEKANNKSEISINRAEESEYLQYRI
;
A
#
# COMPACT_ATOMS: atom_id res chain seq x y z
N PHE A 1 -0.59 -6.33 8.59
CA PHE A 1 -1.25 -7.36 7.76
C PHE A 1 -0.25 -8.46 7.41
N ARG A 2 -0.68 -9.71 7.43
CA ARG A 2 0.08 -10.86 6.92
C ARG A 2 -0.65 -11.36 5.67
N LEU A 3 -0.09 -11.12 4.49
CA LEU A 3 -0.72 -11.47 3.22
C LEU A 3 -0.50 -12.94 2.87
N ASP A 4 0.69 -13.45 3.21
CA ASP A 4 1.04 -14.87 3.21
C ASP A 4 2.17 -15.15 4.21
N ASN A 5 2.78 -16.33 4.15
CA ASN A 5 3.83 -16.76 5.07
C ASN A 5 5.13 -15.95 4.95
N THR A 6 5.42 -15.36 3.78
CA THR A 6 6.67 -14.65 3.49
C THR A 6 6.47 -13.16 3.23
N THR A 7 5.23 -12.69 3.15
CA THR A 7 4.88 -11.33 2.73
C THR A 7 3.98 -10.63 3.74
N LYS A 8 4.42 -9.45 4.18
CA LYS A 8 3.70 -8.59 5.10
C LYS A 8 3.46 -7.22 4.50
N MET A 9 2.36 -6.61 4.92
CA MET A 9 1.99 -5.25 4.57
C MET A 9 1.77 -4.43 5.85
N ILE A 10 2.35 -3.23 5.89
CA ILE A 10 2.26 -2.28 7.00
C ILE A 10 1.67 -0.98 6.45
N VAL A 11 0.60 -0.48 7.06
CA VAL A 11 -0.06 0.77 6.68
C VAL A 11 0.28 1.81 7.74
N GLY A 12 0.88 2.93 7.33
CA GLY A 12 1.15 4.04 8.25
C GLY A 12 -0.14 4.73 8.69
N ARG A 13 -0.31 4.96 9.99
CA ARG A 13 -1.56 5.49 10.57
C ARG A 13 -1.52 6.99 10.84
N ASN A 14 -0.34 7.58 10.80
CA ASN A 14 -0.09 9.00 11.01
C ASN A 14 1.20 9.42 10.28
N GLN A 15 1.53 10.72 10.35
CA GLN A 15 2.69 11.27 9.67
C GLN A 15 4.03 10.68 10.16
N ASP A 16 4.16 10.41 11.46
CA ASP A 16 5.39 9.85 12.03
C ASP A 16 5.62 8.41 11.55
N GLU A 17 4.58 7.58 11.53
CA GLU A 17 4.64 6.23 10.96
C GLU A 17 4.93 6.26 9.45
N ASN A 18 4.33 7.21 8.72
CA ASN A 18 4.59 7.40 7.30
C ASN A 18 6.07 7.74 7.01
N ASN A 19 6.68 8.58 7.85
CA ASN A 19 8.10 8.93 7.77
C ASN A 19 8.97 7.72 8.12
N MET A 20 8.61 6.99 9.18
CA MET A 20 9.33 5.80 9.61
C MET A 20 9.31 4.70 8.54
N ILE A 21 8.18 4.48 7.87
CA ILE A 21 8.07 3.55 6.74
C ILE A 21 9.08 3.88 5.65
N LYS A 22 9.17 5.15 5.24
CA LYS A 22 10.12 5.59 4.20
C LYS A 22 11.58 5.44 4.66
N ALA A 23 11.87 5.76 5.91
CA ALA A 23 13.22 5.65 6.46
C ALA A 23 13.69 4.20 6.64
N LEU A 24 12.78 3.26 6.90
CA LEU A 24 13.08 1.84 7.15
C LEU A 24 12.88 0.93 5.91
N ALA A 25 12.42 1.49 4.79
CA ALA A 25 12.24 0.76 3.55
C ALA A 25 13.59 0.28 3.01
N LEU A 26 13.66 -0.99 2.64
CA LEU A 26 14.82 -1.62 2.01
C LEU A 26 14.68 -1.55 0.48
N PRO A 27 15.77 -1.71 -0.30
CA PRO A 27 15.73 -1.58 -1.76
C PRO A 27 14.72 -2.51 -2.48
N ASN A 28 14.43 -3.67 -1.89
CA ASN A 28 13.48 -4.63 -2.46
C ASN A 28 12.03 -4.44 -2.00
N ASP A 29 11.80 -3.55 -1.02
CA ASP A 29 10.45 -3.23 -0.59
C ASP A 29 9.74 -2.36 -1.61
N ILE A 30 8.41 -2.34 -1.50
CA ILE A 30 7.57 -1.48 -2.31
C ILE A 30 6.78 -0.57 -1.36
N VAL A 31 6.85 0.74 -1.59
CA VAL A 31 6.07 1.74 -0.87
C VAL A 31 4.96 2.26 -1.76
N PHE A 32 3.76 2.37 -1.21
CA PHE A 32 2.56 2.81 -1.90
C PHE A 32 2.00 4.06 -1.25
N TYR A 33 1.50 4.99 -2.05
CA TYR A 33 0.77 6.18 -1.58
C TYR A 33 -0.19 6.68 -2.66
N ALA A 34 -1.30 7.27 -2.24
CA ALA A 34 -2.23 7.91 -3.18
C ALA A 34 -1.55 9.13 -3.84
N LYS A 35 -1.73 9.29 -5.15
CA LYS A 35 -1.13 10.37 -5.94
C LYS A 35 -1.79 11.71 -5.67
N ASP A 36 -3.11 11.74 -5.71
CA ASP A 36 -3.92 12.97 -5.74
C ASP A 36 -4.68 13.21 -4.42
N HIS A 37 -4.45 12.36 -3.41
CA HIS A 37 -5.19 12.38 -2.15
C HIS A 37 -4.26 12.18 -0.95
N VAL A 38 -4.62 12.79 0.18
CA VAL A 38 -3.93 12.54 1.46
C VAL A 38 -4.23 11.11 1.90
N GLY A 39 -3.23 10.41 2.41
CA GLY A 39 -3.38 9.03 2.81
C GLY A 39 -2.11 8.43 3.42
N PRO A 40 -2.12 7.13 3.68
CA PRO A 40 -0.99 6.45 4.28
C PRO A 40 0.13 6.23 3.26
N ASN A 41 1.35 6.14 3.77
CA ASN A 41 2.39 5.35 3.12
C ASN A 41 2.19 3.90 3.56
N THR A 42 2.12 2.99 2.61
CA THR A 42 1.99 1.55 2.89
C THR A 42 3.26 0.84 2.42
N LEU A 43 3.86 0.04 3.29
CA LEU A 43 5.03 -0.80 2.98
C LEU A 43 4.58 -2.23 2.64
N LEU A 44 5.10 -2.79 1.57
CA LEU A 44 5.00 -4.20 1.21
C LEU A 44 6.39 -4.83 1.19
N ARG A 45 6.58 -5.88 1.99
CA ARG A 45 7.87 -6.57 2.16
C ARG A 45 7.68 -8.07 2.14
N GLY A 46 8.52 -8.79 1.39
CA GLY A 46 8.52 -10.24 1.33
C GLY A 46 9.01 -10.80 -0.01
N ASP A 47 8.83 -12.09 -0.20
CA ASP A 47 9.24 -12.78 -1.44
C ASP A 47 8.17 -12.68 -2.54
N ASN A 48 6.89 -12.61 -2.17
CA ASN A 48 5.76 -12.59 -3.11
C ASN A 48 5.18 -11.19 -3.34
N VAL A 49 6.00 -10.14 -3.24
CA VAL A 49 5.52 -8.75 -3.32
C VAL A 49 4.76 -8.47 -4.61
N GLU A 50 5.20 -9.01 -5.76
CA GLU A 50 4.57 -8.74 -7.04
C GLU A 50 3.13 -9.29 -7.11
N SER A 51 2.86 -10.46 -6.52
CA SER A 51 1.51 -11.04 -6.45
C SER A 51 0.55 -10.23 -5.58
N HIS A 52 1.08 -9.44 -4.64
CA HIS A 52 0.30 -8.69 -3.66
C HIS A 52 0.22 -7.18 -3.93
N LYS A 53 0.75 -6.70 -5.07
CA LYS A 53 0.74 -5.27 -5.42
C LYS A 53 -0.66 -4.70 -5.55
N GLN A 54 -1.56 -5.41 -6.24
CA GLN A 54 -2.91 -4.93 -6.51
C GLN A 54 -3.72 -4.74 -5.21
N ILE A 55 -3.75 -5.75 -4.35
CA ILE A 55 -4.47 -5.66 -3.07
C ILE A 55 -3.85 -4.61 -2.14
N THR A 56 -2.52 -4.48 -2.13
CA THR A 56 -1.83 -3.44 -1.35
C THR A 56 -2.18 -2.04 -1.82
N ALA A 57 -2.22 -1.82 -3.15
CA ALA A 57 -2.63 -0.54 -3.72
C ALA A 57 -4.09 -0.22 -3.38
N ALA A 58 -5.00 -1.19 -3.55
CA ALA A 58 -6.42 -1.04 -3.21
C ALA A 58 -6.63 -0.68 -1.73
N ILE A 59 -5.89 -1.32 -0.82
CA ILE A 59 -5.96 -1.04 0.62
C ILE A 59 -5.36 0.34 0.95
N THR A 60 -4.24 0.71 0.31
CA THR A 60 -3.64 2.04 0.46
C THR A 60 -4.63 3.13 0.08
N LEU A 61 -5.32 2.95 -1.06
CA LEU A 61 -6.35 3.88 -1.50
C LEU A 61 -7.56 3.90 -0.55
N ARG A 62 -7.97 2.74 -0.01
CA ARG A 62 -9.09 2.66 0.95
C ARG A 62 -8.87 3.51 2.20
N TYR A 63 -7.65 3.55 2.71
CA TYR A 63 -7.31 4.34 3.91
C TYR A 63 -6.87 5.78 3.57
N SER A 64 -7.00 6.21 2.32
CA SER A 64 -6.78 7.60 1.90
C SER A 64 -8.09 8.38 1.84
N ASP A 65 -7.98 9.69 1.62
CA ASP A 65 -9.09 10.61 1.40
C ASP A 65 -9.66 10.51 -0.04
N ALA A 66 -9.26 9.50 -0.81
CA ALA A 66 -9.77 9.28 -2.16
C ALA A 66 -11.28 8.97 -2.16
N PRO A 67 -12.05 9.50 -3.13
CA PRO A 67 -13.48 9.21 -3.26
C PRO A 67 -13.76 7.72 -3.40
N LYS A 68 -14.90 7.29 -2.87
CA LYS A 68 -15.25 5.86 -2.76
C LYS A 68 -15.65 5.20 -4.07
N GLU A 69 -16.22 5.99 -4.99
CA GLU A 69 -16.99 5.52 -6.15
C GLU A 69 -16.21 5.56 -7.45
N THR A 70 -14.98 6.09 -7.43
CA THR A 70 -14.13 6.26 -8.60
C THR A 70 -12.75 5.63 -8.38
N PRO A 71 -12.13 5.06 -9.43
CA PRO A 71 -10.74 4.65 -9.35
C PRO A 71 -9.85 5.83 -8.96
N GLY A 72 -8.87 5.56 -8.10
CA GLY A 72 -7.79 6.50 -7.76
C GLY A 72 -6.46 6.01 -8.29
N ILE A 73 -5.49 6.92 -8.35
CA ILE A 73 -4.11 6.59 -8.74
C ILE A 73 -3.27 6.36 -7.49
N VAL A 74 -2.63 5.20 -7.42
CA VAL A 74 -1.66 4.85 -6.38
C VAL A 74 -0.27 4.83 -7.01
N ILE A 75 0.65 5.60 -6.45
CA ILE A 75 2.06 5.53 -6.77
C ILE A 75 2.65 4.28 -6.13
N VAL A 76 3.43 3.55 -6.90
CA VAL A 76 4.17 2.36 -6.49
C VAL A 76 5.66 2.67 -6.63
N GLU A 77 6.35 2.80 -5.51
CA GLU A 77 7.75 3.18 -5.43
C GLU A 77 8.59 1.98 -4.97
N LYS A 78 9.54 1.56 -5.81
CA LYS A 78 10.49 0.48 -5.52
C LYS A 78 11.89 0.96 -5.84
N ALA A 79 12.74 1.07 -4.81
CA ALA A 79 14.03 1.74 -4.90
C ALA A 79 13.89 3.14 -5.54
N ASN A 80 14.51 3.36 -6.72
CA ASN A 80 14.45 4.64 -7.45
C ASN A 80 13.45 4.64 -8.61
N ASN A 81 12.62 3.61 -8.73
CA ASN A 81 11.62 3.50 -9.79
C ASN A 81 10.22 3.78 -9.24
N LYS A 82 9.45 4.56 -9.99
CA LYS A 82 8.04 4.84 -9.71
C LYS A 82 7.18 4.38 -10.87
N SER A 83 6.06 3.75 -10.54
CA SER A 83 4.99 3.42 -11.48
C SER A 83 3.64 3.79 -10.88
N GLU A 84 2.60 3.82 -11.71
CA GLU A 84 1.24 4.14 -11.29
C GLU A 84 0.32 2.94 -11.48
N ILE A 85 -0.60 2.74 -10.54
CA ILE A 85 -1.72 1.81 -10.68
C ILE A 85 -3.01 2.60 -10.51
N SER A 86 -3.89 2.53 -11.51
CA SER A 86 -5.28 2.99 -11.39
C SER A 86 -6.13 1.85 -10.87
N ILE A 87 -6.78 2.05 -9.72
CA ILE A 87 -7.51 0.98 -9.02
C ILE A 87 -8.66 1.54 -8.20
N ASN A 88 -9.70 0.74 -8.00
CA ASN A 88 -10.71 1.03 -6.99
C ASN A 88 -10.13 0.73 -5.60
N ARG A 89 -10.61 1.46 -4.59
CA ARG A 89 -10.29 1.11 -3.21
C ARG A 89 -10.80 -0.28 -2.87
N ALA A 90 -10.09 -0.99 -2.00
CA ALA A 90 -10.54 -2.28 -1.52
C ALA A 90 -11.82 -2.12 -0.69
N GLU A 91 -12.72 -3.10 -0.75
CA GLU A 91 -13.79 -3.32 0.21
C GLU A 91 -13.31 -4.17 1.39
N GLU A 92 -14.00 -4.04 2.54
CA GLU A 92 -13.51 -4.66 3.77
C GLU A 92 -13.41 -6.18 3.69
N SER A 93 -14.36 -6.82 3.01
CA SER A 93 -14.40 -8.27 2.79
C SER A 93 -13.18 -8.79 2.02
N GLU A 94 -12.53 -7.96 1.19
CA GLU A 94 -11.41 -8.38 0.35
C GLU A 94 -10.13 -8.60 1.15
N TYR A 95 -9.95 -7.88 2.27
CA TYR A 95 -8.70 -7.90 3.04
C TYR A 95 -8.84 -8.32 4.50
N LEU A 96 -10.06 -8.53 5.00
CA LEU A 96 -10.29 -8.88 6.40
C LEU A 96 -9.47 -10.11 6.84
N GLN A 97 -9.37 -11.10 5.95
CA GLN A 97 -8.60 -12.33 6.15
C GLN A 97 -7.09 -12.12 6.40
N TYR A 98 -6.54 -10.96 6.02
CA TYR A 98 -5.12 -10.64 6.17
C TYR A 98 -4.80 -9.78 7.40
N ARG A 99 -5.82 -9.29 8.10
CA ARG A 99 -5.63 -8.53 9.34
C ARG A 99 -5.08 -9.45 10.42
N ILE A 100 -4.13 -8.92 11.19
CA ILE A 100 -3.49 -9.57 12.34
C ILE A 100 -3.63 -8.68 13.55
#